data_AF-A0A832ZTV1-F1
#
_entry.id   AF-A0A832ZTV1-F1
#
_cell.length_a   1.000
_cell.length_b   1.000
_cell.length_c   1.000
_cell.angle_alpha   90.00
_cell.angle_beta   90.00
_cell.angle_gamma   90.00
#
_symmetry.space_group_name_H-M   'P 1'
#
loop_
_entity.id
_entity.type
_entity.pdbx_description
1 polymer ?
#
loop_
_entity_poly.entity_id
_entity_poly.type
_entity_poly.pdbx_seq_one_letter_code
_entity_poly.pdbx_strand_id
1 'polypeptide(L)'
;MAKYESVPLHRLIRLIWEHHPDILAVDNIYELASTEKELVKITSMLPPDLNIVQPTRLPDGSLVNLRKLARLAGLDIGGSGKLSPARTAYLTALLASMGYGSRIRFVEKKTRIVVAKSRRLKHGGMSGPRYRRRVRSAILRAVKDIKRLLDRHRLDYDLLFRKSGGGLDSAVFIVYAPRTRLTGIIKPHEDNDVRIEIQPVYSSRIVFENTVSEQLDQTKPYIIVGIDPGISTGVAAVDLNGRPV
;
A
#
# COMPACT_ATOMS: atom_id res chain seq x y z
N MET A 1 -23.02 -0.31 10.67
CA MET A 1 -22.12 -0.58 9.51
C MET A 1 -22.72 0.11 8.30
N ALA A 2 -22.00 1.01 7.64
CA ALA A 2 -22.47 1.62 6.40
C ALA A 2 -22.32 0.62 5.26
N LYS A 3 -23.33 0.51 4.40
CA LYS A 3 -23.33 -0.37 3.23
C LYS A 3 -23.56 0.47 1.99
N TYR A 4 -22.70 0.25 0.98
CA TYR A 4 -22.82 0.89 -0.32
C TYR A 4 -22.74 -0.18 -1.41
N GLU A 5 -23.59 -0.06 -2.43
CA GLU A 5 -23.62 -0.97 -3.57
C GLU A 5 -23.24 -0.21 -4.85
N SER A 6 -22.57 -0.91 -5.78
CA SER A 6 -22.18 -0.37 -7.10
C SER A 6 -21.45 0.98 -7.04
N VAL A 7 -20.47 1.08 -6.13
CA VAL A 7 -19.71 2.32 -5.91
C VAL A 7 -18.62 2.50 -6.97
N PRO A 8 -18.60 3.62 -7.73
CA PRO A 8 -17.52 3.89 -8.66
C PRO A 8 -16.21 4.25 -7.92
N LEU A 9 -15.06 4.01 -8.57
CA LEU A 9 -13.73 4.20 -7.99
C LEU A 9 -13.51 5.58 -7.34
N HIS A 10 -13.93 6.67 -7.99
CA HIS A 10 -13.77 8.02 -7.44
C HIS A 10 -14.51 8.21 -6.11
N ARG A 11 -15.69 7.58 -5.96
CA ARG A 11 -16.48 7.63 -4.73
C ARG A 11 -15.89 6.70 -3.67
N LEU A 12 -15.34 5.56 -4.06
CA LEU A 12 -14.58 4.68 -3.15
C LEU A 12 -13.38 5.42 -2.55
N ILE A 13 -12.57 6.09 -3.37
CA ILE A 13 -11.43 6.89 -2.90
C ILE A 13 -11.90 7.96 -1.90
N ARG A 14 -13.00 8.66 -2.19
CA ARG A 14 -13.57 9.66 -1.28
C ARG A 14 -13.98 9.04 0.06
N LEU A 15 -14.68 7.90 0.05
CA LEU A 15 -15.10 7.21 1.28
C LEU A 15 -13.90 6.75 2.12
N ILE A 16 -12.83 6.30 1.48
CA ILE A 16 -11.59 5.93 2.18
C ILE A 16 -10.98 7.15 2.89
N TRP A 17 -10.92 8.31 2.24
CA TRP A 17 -10.46 9.55 2.87
C TRP A 17 -11.42 10.09 3.94
N GLU A 18 -12.71 9.82 3.83
CA GLU A 18 -13.71 10.26 4.80
C GLU A 18 -13.70 9.41 6.07
N HIS A 19 -13.56 8.10 5.93
CA HIS A 19 -13.60 7.14 7.04
C HIS A 19 -12.24 6.72 7.58
N HIS A 20 -11.15 6.99 6.86
CA HIS A 20 -9.78 6.61 7.23
C HIS A 20 -9.65 5.15 7.74
N PRO A 21 -10.07 4.13 6.95
CA PRO A 21 -9.95 2.75 7.37
C PRO A 21 -8.48 2.32 7.39
N ASP A 22 -8.13 1.41 8.31
CA ASP A 22 -6.79 0.81 8.35
C ASP A 22 -6.59 -0.19 7.18
N ILE A 23 -7.66 -0.89 6.78
CA ILE A 23 -7.61 -1.99 5.80
C ILE A 23 -8.65 -1.81 4.71
N LEU A 24 -8.22 -1.95 3.45
CA LEU A 24 -9.07 -2.14 2.28
C LEU A 24 -8.95 -3.60 1.81
N ALA A 25 -9.99 -4.40 2.06
CA ALA A 25 -10.03 -5.79 1.64
C ALA A 25 -10.65 -5.93 0.24
N VAL A 26 -9.99 -6.69 -0.63
CA VAL A 26 -10.47 -6.99 -2.00
C VAL A 26 -10.48 -8.49 -2.23
N ASP A 27 -11.46 -9.00 -2.98
CA ASP A 27 -11.52 -10.44 -3.32
C ASP A 27 -10.45 -10.79 -4.37
N ASN A 28 -10.32 -9.92 -5.38
CA ASN A 28 -9.26 -9.96 -6.36
C ASN A 28 -8.74 -8.54 -6.62
N ILE A 29 -7.42 -8.35 -6.50
CA ILE A 29 -6.81 -7.04 -6.72
C ILE A 29 -7.04 -6.48 -8.13
N TYR A 30 -7.23 -7.35 -9.12
CA TYR A 30 -7.47 -6.94 -10.50
C TYR A 30 -8.90 -6.42 -10.74
N GLU A 31 -9.80 -6.54 -9.76
CA GLU A 31 -11.08 -5.83 -9.77
C GLU A 31 -10.92 -4.34 -9.47
N LEU A 32 -9.89 -3.97 -8.71
CA LEU A 32 -9.58 -2.57 -8.42
C LEU A 32 -8.86 -1.90 -9.61
N ALA A 33 -8.02 -2.64 -10.32
CA ALA A 33 -7.25 -2.15 -11.46
C ALA A 33 -6.96 -3.28 -12.46
N SER A 34 -7.12 -3.02 -13.76
CA SER A 34 -6.87 -4.05 -14.79
C SER A 34 -5.37 -4.29 -15.02
N THR A 35 -4.50 -3.39 -14.56
CA THR A 35 -3.04 -3.51 -14.71
C THR A 35 -2.29 -3.08 -13.46
N GLU A 36 -1.08 -3.60 -13.28
CA GLU A 36 -0.13 -3.16 -12.25
C GLU A 36 0.11 -1.64 -12.25
N LYS A 37 0.23 -1.01 -13.43
CA LYS A 37 0.44 0.45 -13.56
C LYS A 37 -0.76 1.24 -13.07
N GLU A 38 -1.96 0.78 -13.40
CA GLU A 38 -3.19 1.40 -12.92
C GLU A 38 -3.34 1.23 -11.41
N LEU A 39 -2.97 0.06 -10.88
CA LEU A 39 -3.00 -0.19 -9.44
C LEU A 39 -2.07 0.74 -8.66
N VAL A 40 -0.86 0.99 -9.18
CA VAL A 40 0.06 1.99 -8.64
C VAL A 40 -0.58 3.38 -8.61
N LYS A 41 -1.24 3.78 -9.71
CA LYS A 41 -1.90 5.08 -9.82
C LYS A 41 -3.06 5.20 -8.81
N ILE A 42 -3.87 4.16 -8.66
CA ILE A 42 -4.96 4.14 -7.69
C ILE A 42 -4.42 4.25 -6.28
N THR A 43 -3.43 3.43 -5.93
CA THR A 43 -2.84 3.43 -4.59
C THR A 43 -2.20 4.78 -4.26
N SER A 44 -1.60 5.47 -5.25
CA SER A 44 -1.03 6.81 -5.02
C SER A 44 -2.08 7.88 -4.66
N MET A 45 -3.37 7.62 -4.90
CA MET A 45 -4.49 8.50 -4.52
C MET A 45 -5.09 8.13 -3.15
N LEU A 46 -4.66 7.03 -2.53
CA LEU A 46 -5.16 6.56 -1.23
C LEU A 46 -4.25 7.04 -0.08
N PRO A 47 -4.74 7.01 1.17
CA PRO A 47 -3.91 7.28 2.34
C PRO A 47 -2.68 6.35 2.41
N PRO A 48 -1.49 6.87 2.78
CA PRO A 48 -0.24 6.11 2.74
C PRO A 48 -0.15 4.99 3.79
N ASP A 49 -0.95 5.08 4.83
CA ASP A 49 -1.07 4.14 5.96
C ASP A 49 -2.07 3.01 5.69
N LEU A 50 -2.91 3.13 4.65
CA LEU A 50 -3.89 2.11 4.27
C LEU A 50 -3.23 0.79 3.84
N ASN A 51 -3.75 -0.33 4.35
CA ASN A 51 -3.35 -1.67 3.97
C ASN A 51 -4.33 -2.24 2.93
N ILE A 52 -3.90 -2.50 1.70
CA ILE A 52 -4.71 -3.25 0.73
C ILE A 52 -4.44 -4.74 0.90
N VAL A 53 -5.47 -5.54 1.17
CA VAL A 53 -5.34 -6.97 1.51
C VAL A 53 -6.23 -7.81 0.61
N GLN A 54 -5.70 -8.94 0.13
CA GLN A 54 -6.47 -9.98 -0.55
C GLN A 54 -6.55 -11.23 0.36
N PRO A 55 -7.66 -11.41 1.11
CA PRO A 55 -7.79 -12.45 2.13
C PRO A 55 -7.69 -13.87 1.58
N THR A 56 -8.18 -14.07 0.36
CA THR A 56 -8.24 -15.36 -0.32
C THR A 56 -6.88 -15.83 -0.86
N ARG A 57 -5.83 -15.01 -0.78
CA ARG A 57 -4.49 -15.34 -1.27
C ARG A 57 -3.59 -15.81 -0.12
N LEU A 58 -3.17 -17.07 -0.19
CA LEU A 58 -2.29 -17.71 0.78
C LEU A 58 -0.82 -17.26 0.66
N PRO A 59 0.00 -17.52 1.70
CA PRO A 59 1.44 -17.21 1.71
C PRO A 59 2.25 -17.74 0.53
N ASP A 60 1.90 -18.93 0.04
CA ASP A 60 2.53 -19.59 -1.11
C ASP A 60 2.07 -19.02 -2.47
N GLY A 61 1.14 -18.07 -2.44
CA GLY A 61 0.55 -17.42 -3.60
C GLY A 61 -0.65 -18.16 -4.20
N SER A 62 -1.04 -19.30 -3.65
CA SER A 62 -2.25 -20.01 -4.05
C SER A 62 -3.50 -19.27 -3.60
N LEU A 63 -4.62 -19.52 -4.29
CA LEU A 63 -5.92 -18.92 -3.97
C LEU A 63 -6.83 -19.95 -3.29
N VAL A 64 -7.48 -19.54 -2.21
CA VAL A 64 -8.48 -20.33 -1.49
C VAL A 64 -9.85 -19.73 -1.71
N ASN A 65 -10.83 -20.59 -1.94
CA ASN A 65 -12.22 -20.16 -2.06
C ASN A 65 -12.68 -19.43 -0.78
N LEU A 66 -13.28 -18.25 -0.94
CA LEU A 66 -13.76 -17.42 0.17
C LEU A 66 -14.65 -18.17 1.16
N ARG A 67 -15.54 -19.05 0.70
CA ARG A 67 -16.42 -19.84 1.60
C ARG A 67 -15.63 -20.83 2.44
N LYS A 68 -14.64 -21.49 1.83
CA LYS A 68 -13.76 -22.42 2.53
C LYS A 68 -12.98 -21.67 3.60
N LEU A 69 -12.42 -20.50 3.25
CA LEU A 69 -11.67 -19.67 4.18
C LEU A 69 -12.55 -19.15 5.32
N ALA A 70 -13.76 -18.66 5.02
CA ALA A 70 -14.72 -18.22 6.02
C ALA A 70 -15.14 -19.34 6.98
N ARG A 71 -15.37 -20.57 6.49
CA ARG A 71 -15.62 -21.74 7.35
C ARG A 71 -14.45 -22.06 8.27
N LEU A 72 -13.21 -22.00 7.75
CA LEU A 72 -12.00 -22.23 8.54
C LEU A 72 -11.84 -21.18 9.64
N ALA A 73 -12.24 -19.93 9.35
CA ALA A 73 -12.29 -18.83 10.31
C ALA A 73 -13.49 -18.90 11.27
N GLY A 74 -14.31 -19.96 11.22
CA GLY A 74 -15.49 -20.10 12.08
C GLY A 74 -16.64 -19.14 11.76
N LEU A 75 -16.66 -18.56 10.56
CA LEU A 75 -17.67 -17.58 10.15
C LEU A 75 -18.91 -18.26 9.56
N ASP A 76 -20.09 -17.75 9.92
CA ASP A 76 -21.34 -18.15 9.30
C ASP A 76 -21.45 -17.60 7.87
N ILE A 77 -21.35 -18.50 6.92
CA ILE A 77 -21.50 -18.22 5.48
C ILE A 77 -22.96 -18.35 4.99
N GLY A 78 -23.90 -18.71 5.87
CA GLY A 78 -25.28 -19.02 5.52
C GLY A 78 -25.39 -20.30 4.68
N GLY A 79 -26.49 -20.40 3.92
CA GLY A 79 -26.81 -21.58 3.10
C GLY A 79 -25.83 -21.89 1.95
N SER A 80 -26.11 -22.99 1.25
CA SER A 80 -25.31 -23.51 0.13
C SER A 80 -25.41 -22.70 -1.18
N GLY A 81 -26.43 -21.83 -1.33
CA GLY A 81 -26.62 -20.98 -2.52
C GLY A 81 -25.58 -19.87 -2.64
N LYS A 82 -25.40 -19.27 -3.83
CA LYS A 82 -24.37 -18.25 -4.15
C LYS A 82 -24.37 -17.07 -3.16
N LEU A 83 -23.18 -16.58 -2.78
CA LEU A 83 -23.07 -15.37 -1.93
C LEU A 83 -23.54 -14.14 -2.72
N SER A 84 -24.31 -13.27 -2.08
CA SER A 84 -24.59 -11.94 -2.63
C SER A 84 -23.31 -11.10 -2.63
N PRO A 85 -23.14 -10.14 -3.56
CA PRO A 85 -21.95 -9.27 -3.60
C PRO A 85 -21.68 -8.57 -2.26
N ALA A 86 -22.74 -8.11 -1.58
CA ALA A 86 -22.64 -7.51 -0.26
C ALA A 86 -22.13 -8.48 0.81
N ARG A 87 -22.58 -9.74 0.79
CA ARG A 87 -22.13 -10.75 1.75
C ARG A 87 -20.68 -11.17 1.47
N THR A 88 -20.31 -11.28 0.19
CA THR A 88 -18.91 -11.49 -0.23
C THR A 88 -18.03 -10.37 0.32
N ALA A 89 -18.36 -9.10 0.03
CA ALA A 89 -17.59 -7.95 0.50
C ALA A 89 -17.45 -7.91 2.04
N TYR A 90 -18.53 -8.22 2.77
CA TYR A 90 -18.51 -8.30 4.23
C TYR A 90 -17.57 -9.39 4.74
N LEU A 91 -17.67 -10.61 4.20
CA LEU A 91 -16.81 -11.73 4.61
C LEU A 91 -15.34 -11.46 4.27
N THR A 92 -15.07 -10.89 3.10
CA THR A 92 -13.72 -10.48 2.69
C THR A 92 -13.14 -9.45 3.66
N ALA A 93 -13.90 -8.41 4.02
CA ALA A 93 -13.48 -7.41 5.01
C ALA A 93 -13.22 -8.03 6.39
N LEU A 94 -14.11 -8.93 6.84
CA LEU A 94 -13.97 -9.58 8.14
C LEU A 94 -12.74 -10.48 8.20
N LEU A 95 -12.52 -11.31 7.18
CA LEU A 95 -11.33 -12.15 7.09
C LEU A 95 -10.03 -11.33 7.07
N ALA A 96 -9.99 -10.23 6.32
CA ALA A 96 -8.84 -9.32 6.33
C ALA A 96 -8.58 -8.74 7.73
N SER A 97 -9.64 -8.35 8.45
CA SER A 97 -9.54 -7.81 9.82
C SER A 97 -9.05 -8.85 10.83
N MET A 98 -9.30 -10.14 10.57
CA MET A 98 -8.80 -11.26 11.35
C MET A 98 -7.35 -11.64 10.99
N GLY A 99 -6.74 -10.95 10.02
CA GLY A 99 -5.36 -11.17 9.59
C GLY A 99 -5.18 -12.19 8.47
N TYR A 100 -6.25 -12.67 7.85
CA TYR A 100 -6.13 -13.63 6.74
C TYR A 100 -5.64 -12.95 5.45
N GLY A 101 -4.79 -13.70 4.74
CA GLY A 101 -4.36 -13.43 3.37
C GLY A 101 -3.16 -12.51 3.23
N SER A 102 -2.97 -12.03 2.01
CA SER A 102 -1.76 -11.31 1.61
C SER A 102 -2.02 -9.81 1.48
N ARG A 103 -1.18 -8.98 2.11
CA ARG A 103 -1.15 -7.53 1.89
C ARG A 103 -0.39 -7.23 0.60
N ILE A 104 -0.85 -6.25 -0.16
CA ILE A 104 -0.12 -5.74 -1.32
C ILE A 104 0.84 -4.64 -0.86
N ARG A 105 2.09 -4.79 -1.29
CA ARG A 105 3.12 -3.76 -1.16
C ARG A 105 3.66 -3.43 -2.54
N PHE A 106 3.74 -2.13 -2.82
CA PHE A 106 4.42 -1.64 -4.01
C PHE A 106 5.90 -1.50 -3.72
N VAL A 107 6.73 -1.98 -4.64
CA VAL A 107 8.18 -1.81 -4.52
C VAL A 107 8.52 -0.36 -4.86
N GLU A 108 8.64 0.48 -3.84
CA GLU A 108 9.19 1.82 -4.00
C GLU A 108 10.68 1.71 -4.30
N LYS A 109 11.09 2.11 -5.51
CA LYS A 109 12.51 2.08 -5.90
C LYS A 109 13.17 3.44 -5.83
N LYS A 110 12.39 4.50 -5.97
CA LYS A 110 12.89 5.88 -6.10
C LYS A 110 11.93 6.85 -5.43
N THR A 111 12.43 8.01 -5.06
CA THR A 111 11.62 9.12 -4.58
C THR A 111 11.84 10.34 -5.46
N ARG A 112 10.75 11.00 -5.85
CA ARG A 112 10.77 12.24 -6.59
C ARG A 112 10.66 13.42 -5.62
N ILE A 113 11.61 14.35 -5.66
CA ILE A 113 11.52 15.61 -4.94
C ILE A 113 11.29 16.73 -5.94
N VAL A 114 10.15 17.40 -5.87
CA VAL A 114 9.79 18.51 -6.75
C VAL A 114 9.98 19.82 -6.01
N VAL A 115 10.87 20.67 -6.54
CA VAL A 115 11.08 22.04 -6.06
C VAL A 115 10.49 22.98 -7.10
N ALA A 116 9.38 23.65 -6.75
CA ALA A 116 8.66 24.50 -7.67
C ALA A 116 8.18 25.79 -6.98
N LYS A 117 7.68 26.74 -7.76
CA LYS A 117 7.00 27.91 -7.22
C LYS A 117 5.79 27.50 -6.34
N SER A 118 5.62 28.22 -5.23
CA SER A 118 4.46 28.08 -4.34
C SER A 118 3.11 28.26 -5.08
N ARG A 119 2.08 27.51 -4.67
CA ARG A 119 0.72 27.62 -5.24
C ARG A 119 -0.09 28.76 -4.63
N ARG A 120 0.40 29.38 -3.56
CA ARG A 120 -0.30 30.46 -2.85
C ARG A 120 -0.54 31.65 -3.81
N LEU A 121 -1.81 31.99 -4.00
CA LEU A 121 -2.24 33.11 -4.84
C LEU A 121 -1.64 34.43 -4.31
N LYS A 122 -1.09 35.25 -5.20
CA LYS A 122 -0.81 36.66 -4.92
C LYS A 122 -1.49 37.55 -5.96
N HIS A 123 -2.13 38.60 -5.47
CA HIS A 123 -2.74 39.66 -6.26
C HIS A 123 -1.67 40.36 -7.11
N GLY A 124 -1.97 40.56 -8.39
CA GLY A 124 -1.05 41.15 -9.37
C GLY A 124 -0.74 42.62 -9.08
N GLY A 125 0.43 43.08 -9.52
CA GLY A 125 0.86 44.48 -9.39
C GLY A 125 2.17 44.74 -10.15
N MET A 126 2.62 46.00 -10.18
CA MET A 126 3.81 46.48 -10.93
C MET A 126 5.15 45.78 -10.58
N SER A 127 5.20 44.88 -9.59
CA SER A 127 6.41 44.19 -9.13
C SER A 127 6.70 42.82 -9.78
N GLY A 128 6.04 42.47 -10.89
CA GLY A 128 6.15 41.16 -11.54
C GLY A 128 7.59 40.65 -11.80
N PRO A 129 8.49 41.45 -12.40
CA PRO A 129 9.88 41.04 -12.64
C PRO A 129 10.70 40.82 -11.36
N ARG A 130 10.57 41.69 -10.35
CA ARG A 130 11.27 41.52 -9.05
C ARG A 130 10.80 40.25 -8.35
N TYR A 131 9.49 40.00 -8.35
CA TYR A 131 8.92 38.81 -7.76
C TYR A 131 9.46 37.53 -8.44
N ARG A 132 9.47 37.48 -9.78
CA ARG A 132 10.06 36.34 -10.51
C ARG A 132 11.52 36.11 -10.11
N ARG A 133 12.34 37.17 -10.03
CA ARG A 133 13.74 37.04 -9.59
C ARG A 133 13.86 36.48 -8.17
N ARG A 134 13.02 36.96 -7.24
CA ARG A 134 13.00 36.47 -5.85
C ARG A 134 12.65 34.97 -5.79
N VAL A 135 11.59 34.56 -6.48
CA VAL A 135 11.16 33.15 -6.55
C VAL A 135 12.26 32.27 -7.15
N ARG A 136 12.84 32.66 -8.28
CA ARG A 136 13.93 31.91 -8.92
C ARG A 136 15.13 31.73 -7.98
N SER A 137 15.45 32.77 -7.20
CA SER A 137 16.52 32.72 -6.20
C SER A 137 16.17 31.78 -5.04
N ALA A 138 14.92 31.77 -4.58
CA ALA A 138 14.44 30.85 -3.55
C ALA A 138 14.51 29.38 -4.01
N ILE A 139 14.07 29.10 -5.25
CA ILE A 139 14.17 27.76 -5.86
C ILE A 139 15.63 27.34 -5.94
N LEU A 140 16.53 28.21 -6.42
CA LEU A 140 17.95 27.89 -6.52
C LEU A 140 18.57 27.55 -5.15
N ARG A 141 18.20 28.29 -4.10
CA ARG A 141 18.65 27.99 -2.73
C ARG A 141 18.15 26.63 -2.26
N ALA A 142 16.84 26.38 -2.38
CA ALA A 142 16.24 25.10 -2.00
C ALA A 142 16.87 23.90 -2.73
N VAL A 143 17.15 24.04 -4.03
CA VAL A 143 17.86 23.02 -4.81
C VAL A 143 19.26 22.78 -4.26
N LYS A 144 20.04 23.84 -3.98
CA LYS A 144 21.39 23.70 -3.43
C LYS A 144 21.38 23.04 -2.05
N ASP A 145 20.40 23.36 -1.22
CA ASP A 145 20.26 22.77 0.11
C ASP A 145 19.90 21.29 0.04
N ILE A 146 18.91 20.92 -0.80
CA ILE A 146 18.56 19.51 -1.05
C ILE A 146 19.74 18.73 -1.61
N LYS A 147 20.43 19.28 -2.62
CA LYS A 147 21.64 18.67 -3.19
C LYS A 147 22.67 18.39 -2.10
N ARG A 148 22.97 19.38 -1.26
CA ARG A 148 23.94 19.24 -0.16
C ARG A 148 23.53 18.13 0.83
N LEU A 149 22.25 18.03 1.15
CA LEU A 149 21.73 16.99 2.05
C LEU A 149 21.85 15.60 1.40
N LEU A 150 21.44 15.44 0.15
CA LEU A 150 21.55 14.15 -0.56
C LEU A 150 23.02 13.71 -0.70
N ASP A 151 23.91 14.62 -1.09
CA ASP A 151 25.36 14.37 -1.21
C ASP A 151 25.96 13.95 0.14
N ARG A 152 25.63 14.67 1.23
CA ARG A 152 26.10 14.38 2.59
C ARG A 152 25.68 12.97 3.06
N HIS A 153 24.48 12.56 2.71
CA HIS A 153 23.92 11.25 3.09
C HIS A 153 24.20 10.14 2.06
N ARG A 154 25.04 10.40 1.04
CA ARG A 154 25.41 9.45 -0.01
C ARG A 154 24.20 8.83 -0.71
N LEU A 155 23.19 9.65 -1.00
CA LEU A 155 22.01 9.26 -1.75
C LEU A 155 22.20 9.67 -3.21
N ASP A 156 22.24 8.70 -4.12
CA ASP A 156 22.35 8.97 -5.54
C ASP A 156 21.06 9.58 -6.10
N TYR A 157 21.19 10.52 -7.02
CA TYR A 157 20.05 11.16 -7.68
C TYR A 157 20.37 11.70 -9.06
N ASP A 158 19.35 11.81 -9.89
CA ASP A 158 19.36 12.68 -11.06
C ASP A 158 18.71 14.03 -10.72
N LEU A 159 19.24 15.13 -11.26
CA LEU A 159 18.69 16.47 -11.10
C LEU A 159 18.28 17.05 -12.46
N LEU A 160 16.97 17.25 -12.63
CA LEU A 160 16.39 17.82 -13.84
C LEU A 160 15.95 19.26 -13.58
N PHE A 161 16.39 20.18 -14.43
CA PHE A 161 16.01 21.58 -14.35
C PHE A 161 14.95 21.94 -15.40
N ARG A 162 13.88 22.62 -14.98
CA ARG A 162 12.96 23.30 -15.89
C ARG A 162 13.32 24.77 -15.94
N LYS A 163 13.67 25.27 -17.13
CA LYS A 163 13.96 26.68 -17.37
C LYS A 163 12.88 27.29 -18.25
N SER A 164 12.49 28.53 -17.98
CA SER A 164 11.54 29.29 -18.79
C SER A 164 11.87 30.76 -18.72
N GLY A 165 11.78 31.50 -19.84
CA GLY A 165 12.12 32.93 -19.90
C GLY A 165 13.49 33.25 -19.29
N GLY A 166 14.52 32.48 -19.65
CA GLY A 166 15.92 32.71 -19.26
C GLY A 166 16.31 32.38 -17.81
N GLY A 167 15.48 31.71 -17.02
CA GLY A 167 15.83 31.36 -15.63
C GLY A 167 15.22 30.05 -15.12
N LEU A 168 15.69 29.61 -13.95
CA LEU A 168 15.28 28.38 -13.28
C LEU A 168 13.85 28.51 -12.73
N ASP A 169 12.92 27.74 -13.27
CA ASP A 169 11.49 27.81 -12.91
C ASP A 169 11.07 26.69 -11.95
N SER A 170 11.66 25.51 -12.10
CA SER A 170 11.55 24.41 -11.14
C SER A 170 12.69 23.43 -11.30
N ALA A 171 12.86 22.54 -10.33
CA ALA A 171 13.78 21.43 -10.39
C ALA A 171 13.13 20.16 -9.85
N VAL A 172 13.55 19.01 -10.37
CA VAL A 172 13.09 17.70 -9.92
C VAL A 172 14.31 16.84 -9.64
N PHE A 173 14.39 16.32 -8.42
CA PHE A 173 15.32 15.25 -8.08
C PHE A 173 14.64 13.91 -8.25
N ILE A 174 15.30 12.97 -8.91
CA ILE A 174 14.94 11.55 -8.93
C ILE A 174 15.97 10.83 -8.07
N VAL A 175 15.63 10.61 -6.80
CA VAL A 175 16.53 9.99 -5.82
C VAL A 175 16.38 8.47 -5.90
N TYR A 176 17.49 7.75 -6.02
CA TYR A 176 17.55 6.28 -6.09
C TYR A 176 17.42 5.62 -4.71
N ALA A 177 16.45 6.06 -3.93
CA ALA A 177 16.13 5.54 -2.62
C ALA A 177 14.63 5.65 -2.35
N PRO A 178 14.06 4.79 -1.50
CA PRO A 178 12.67 4.90 -1.07
C PRO A 178 12.46 6.09 -0.11
N ARG A 179 11.21 6.54 0.03
CA ARG A 179 10.82 7.72 0.80
C ARG A 179 11.23 7.62 2.26
N THR A 180 11.18 6.41 2.81
CA THR A 180 11.58 6.08 4.18
C THR A 180 13.01 6.49 4.47
N ARG A 181 13.95 6.27 3.53
CA ARG A 181 15.35 6.70 3.67
C ARG A 181 15.55 8.22 3.65
N LEU A 182 14.61 8.97 3.08
CA LEU A 182 14.65 10.43 3.07
C LEU A 182 14.01 11.05 4.32
N THR A 183 13.36 10.24 5.17
CA THR A 183 12.71 10.70 6.40
C THR A 183 13.73 11.29 7.35
N GLY A 184 13.44 12.46 7.92
CA GLY A 184 14.38 13.19 8.78
C GLY A 184 15.48 13.95 8.03
N ILE A 185 15.80 13.56 6.79
CA ILE A 185 16.80 14.26 5.96
C ILE A 185 16.15 15.41 5.20
N ILE A 186 15.05 15.14 4.47
CA ILE A 186 14.34 16.13 3.66
C ILE A 186 12.86 16.08 4.03
N LYS A 187 12.30 17.25 4.35
CA LYS A 187 10.90 17.41 4.74
C LYS A 187 10.12 18.16 3.65
N PRO A 188 8.84 17.80 3.41
CA PRO A 188 7.96 18.65 2.62
C PRO A 188 7.91 20.05 3.22
N HIS A 189 7.89 21.07 2.37
CA HIS A 189 7.90 22.46 2.81
C HIS A 189 7.17 23.34 1.79
N GLU A 190 6.38 24.30 2.26
CA GLU A 190 5.77 25.30 1.38
C GLU A 190 5.80 26.66 2.07
N ASP A 191 6.43 27.64 1.42
CA ASP A 191 6.42 29.04 1.84
C ASP A 191 5.75 29.93 0.77
N ASN A 192 5.97 31.24 0.83
CA ASN A 192 5.39 32.21 -0.09
C ASN A 192 5.99 32.19 -1.51
N ASP A 193 7.18 31.61 -1.69
CA ASP A 193 7.96 31.65 -2.92
C ASP A 193 8.19 30.24 -3.50
N VAL A 194 8.48 29.23 -2.66
CA VAL A 194 8.83 27.86 -3.05
C VAL A 194 7.98 26.80 -2.34
N ARG A 195 7.74 25.70 -3.04
CA ARG A 195 7.17 24.45 -2.54
C ARG A 195 8.11 23.29 -2.84
N ILE A 196 8.29 22.43 -1.85
CA ILE A 196 9.04 21.18 -1.90
C ILE A 196 8.04 20.05 -1.66
N GLU A 197 7.73 19.30 -2.71
CA GLU A 197 6.91 18.08 -2.63
C GLU A 197 7.83 16.87 -2.68
N ILE A 198 7.59 15.89 -1.81
CA ILE A 198 8.33 14.62 -1.80
C ILE A 198 7.32 13.50 -2.10
N GLN A 199 7.50 12.83 -3.22
CA GLN A 199 6.56 11.84 -3.74
C GLN A 199 7.28 10.50 -3.97
N PRO A 200 6.80 9.40 -3.37
CA PRO A 200 7.34 8.08 -3.69
C PRO A 200 7.08 7.74 -5.16
N VAL A 201 8.03 7.06 -5.81
CA VAL A 201 7.89 6.51 -7.16
C VAL A 201 7.89 5.00 -7.04
N TYR A 202 6.69 4.44 -7.09
CA TYR A 202 6.46 3.01 -7.07
C TYR A 202 6.86 2.39 -8.41
N SER A 203 7.53 1.23 -8.35
CA SER A 203 7.63 0.34 -9.50
C SER A 203 6.23 -0.17 -9.87
N SER A 204 6.01 -0.52 -11.13
CA SER A 204 4.78 -1.24 -11.51
C SER A 204 4.66 -2.58 -10.77
N ARG A 205 5.78 -3.21 -10.42
CA ARG A 205 5.76 -4.52 -9.77
C ARG A 205 5.12 -4.47 -8.38
N ILE A 206 4.12 -5.32 -8.21
CA ILE A 206 3.48 -5.60 -6.92
C ILE A 206 4.21 -6.75 -6.23
N VAL A 207 4.32 -6.67 -4.91
CA VAL A 207 4.75 -7.77 -4.06
C VAL A 207 3.65 -8.04 -3.06
N PHE A 208 3.38 -9.31 -2.81
CA PHE A 208 2.46 -9.73 -1.77
C PHE A 208 3.26 -10.07 -0.52
N GLU A 209 3.00 -9.35 0.56
CA GLU A 209 3.52 -9.65 1.89
C GLU A 209 2.47 -10.42 2.68
N ASN A 210 2.91 -11.45 3.37
CA ASN A 210 2.00 -12.32 4.11
C ASN A 210 1.59 -11.62 5.40
N THR A 211 0.29 -11.54 5.65
CA THR A 211 -0.21 -11.13 6.96
C THR A 211 -0.02 -12.31 7.90
N VAL A 212 0.55 -12.07 9.07
CA VAL A 212 0.95 -13.10 10.05
C VAL A 212 -0.30 -13.77 10.62
N SER A 213 -0.89 -14.68 9.86
CA SER A 213 -1.81 -15.68 10.40
C SER A 213 -1.02 -16.96 10.55
N GLU A 214 -0.42 -17.16 11.72
CA GLU A 214 0.12 -18.46 12.18
C GLU A 214 -0.92 -19.59 12.03
N GLN A 215 -2.21 -19.24 11.90
CA GLN A 215 -3.33 -20.18 11.71
C GLN A 215 -3.38 -20.84 10.33
N LEU A 216 -2.76 -20.29 9.29
CA LEU A 216 -2.71 -20.94 7.97
C LEU A 216 -1.54 -21.93 7.84
N ASP A 217 -0.56 -21.84 8.75
CA ASP A 217 0.52 -22.82 8.91
C ASP A 217 0.10 -24.03 9.76
N GLN A 218 -1.17 -24.09 10.18
CA GLN A 218 -1.77 -25.32 10.67
C GLN A 218 -2.01 -26.27 9.49
N THR A 219 -0.91 -26.79 8.93
CA THR A 219 -0.89 -28.21 8.56
C THR A 219 -1.49 -28.94 9.75
N LYS A 220 -2.71 -29.47 9.60
CA LYS A 220 -3.27 -30.34 10.65
C LYS A 220 -2.18 -31.35 10.97
N PRO A 221 -1.75 -31.50 12.24
CA PRO A 221 -0.70 -32.44 12.56
C PRO A 221 -1.11 -33.79 11.99
N TYR A 222 -0.27 -34.36 11.12
CA TYR A 222 -0.49 -35.70 10.64
C TYR A 222 -0.29 -36.64 11.83
N ILE A 223 -1.34 -37.36 12.18
CA ILE A 223 -1.35 -38.33 13.26
C ILE A 223 -1.40 -39.72 12.63
N ILE A 224 -0.53 -40.61 13.08
CA ILE A 224 -0.59 -42.04 12.76
C ILE A 224 -1.40 -42.70 13.87
N VAL A 225 -2.49 -43.38 13.50
CA VAL A 225 -3.36 -44.07 14.45
C VAL A 225 -3.22 -45.58 14.25
N GLY A 226 -2.77 -46.26 15.30
CA GLY A 226 -2.81 -47.72 15.41
C GLY A 226 -4.10 -48.14 16.08
N ILE A 227 -4.82 -49.08 15.47
CA ILE A 227 -6.02 -49.69 16.02
C ILE A 227 -5.75 -51.18 16.18
N ASP A 228 -5.87 -51.69 17.41
CA ASP A 228 -5.83 -53.12 17.70
C ASP A 228 -7.25 -53.60 18.05
N PRO A 229 -7.96 -54.26 17.11
CA PRO A 229 -9.32 -54.69 17.32
C PRO A 229 -9.38 -56.02 18.10
N GLY A 230 -10.04 -56.01 19.26
CA GLY A 230 -10.34 -57.19 20.09
C GLY A 230 -11.60 -56.97 20.95
N ILE A 231 -11.78 -57.78 22.00
CA ILE A 231 -12.90 -57.62 22.97
C ILE A 231 -12.90 -56.22 23.60
N SER A 232 -11.71 -55.66 23.79
CA SER A 232 -11.46 -54.24 24.05
C SER A 232 -10.64 -53.67 22.90
N THR A 233 -11.04 -52.54 22.33
CA THR A 233 -10.30 -51.86 21.26
C THR A 233 -9.19 -50.99 21.86
N GLY A 234 -7.94 -51.32 21.53
CA GLY A 234 -6.80 -50.46 21.81
C GLY A 234 -6.65 -49.39 20.73
N VAL A 235 -6.46 -48.14 21.14
CA VAL A 235 -6.16 -47.03 20.23
C VAL A 235 -4.87 -46.37 20.66
N ALA A 236 -3.93 -46.22 19.73
CA ALA A 236 -2.70 -45.47 19.91
C ALA A 236 -2.59 -44.38 18.84
N ALA A 237 -2.27 -43.17 19.24
CA ALA A 237 -2.09 -42.02 18.36
C ALA A 237 -0.69 -41.41 18.58
N VAL A 238 0.04 -41.18 17.49
CA VAL A 238 1.36 -40.54 17.52
C VAL A 238 1.50 -39.48 16.41
N ASP A 239 2.31 -38.46 16.65
CA ASP A 239 2.71 -37.51 15.60
C ASP A 239 3.75 -38.15 14.64
N LEU A 240 4.09 -37.46 13.54
CA LEU A 240 5.12 -37.92 12.59
C LEU A 240 6.52 -38.08 13.19
N ASN A 241 6.77 -37.53 14.38
CA ASN A 241 8.03 -37.67 15.11
C ASN A 241 7.96 -38.80 16.16
N GLY A 242 6.87 -39.57 16.21
CA GLY A 242 6.68 -40.68 17.13
C GLY A 242 6.32 -40.28 18.56
N ARG A 243 5.91 -39.03 18.80
CA ARG A 243 5.45 -38.57 20.12
C ARG A 243 3.97 -38.93 20.32
N PRO A 244 3.57 -39.48 21.47
CA PRO A 244 2.15 -39.74 21.77
C PRO A 244 1.33 -38.45 21.75
N VAL A 245 0.10 -38.54 21.23
CA VAL A 245 -0.87 -37.42 21.11
C VAL A 245 -2.16 -37.75 21.85
#